data_AF-A0A7C2NIQ9-F1
#
_entry.id   AF-A0A7C2NIQ9-F1
#
_cell.length_a   1.000
_cell.length_b   1.000
_cell.length_c   1.000
_cell.angle_alpha   90.00
_cell.angle_beta   90.00
_cell.angle_gamma   90.00
#
_symmetry.space_group_name_H-M   'P 1'
#
loop_
_entity.id
_entity.type
_entity.pdbx_description
1 polymer ?
#
loop_
_entity_poly.entity_id
_entity_poly.type
_entity_poly.pdbx_seq_one_letter_code
_entity_poly.pdbx_strand_id
1 'polypeptide(L)'
;MALIDSTALNVLLPVLQLELHASITTIQWIIEAYALFLASLMLLGGSLGDHFGRKKIFALGVVLFTIASVYCGVAEDATHLIIARIFQGIGGALLVPGSLAIINISFKPRQRGRAIGTWSGFTAITTALGPVLGVWLVDN
;
A
#
# COMPACT_ATOMS: atom_id res chain seq x y z
N MET A 1 -6.71 0.81 1.45
CA MET A 1 -6.53 1.59 0.20
C MET A 1 -5.65 0.93 -0.88
N ALA A 2 -5.09 -0.28 -0.67
CA ALA A 2 -4.15 -0.90 -1.63
C ALA A 2 -4.77 -1.93 -2.59
N LEU A 3 -6.04 -2.33 -2.43
CA LEU A 3 -6.71 -3.30 -3.31
C LEU A 3 -8.18 -2.93 -3.55
N ILE A 4 -8.41 -1.75 -4.12
CA ILE A 4 -9.61 -1.63 -4.96
C ILE A 4 -9.21 -2.37 -6.24
N ASP A 5 -9.83 -3.52 -6.47
CA ASP A 5 -9.48 -4.45 -7.55
C ASP A 5 -9.54 -3.72 -8.90
N SER A 6 -8.62 -4.03 -9.82
CA SER A 6 -8.54 -3.40 -11.14
C SER A 6 -9.83 -3.56 -11.95
N THR A 7 -10.63 -4.57 -11.63
CA THR A 7 -11.99 -4.82 -12.14
C THR A 7 -13.05 -3.91 -11.51
N ALA A 8 -13.01 -3.67 -10.20
CA ALA A 8 -13.92 -2.75 -9.51
C ALA A 8 -13.71 -1.29 -9.94
N LEU A 9 -12.47 -0.93 -10.28
CA LEU A 9 -12.13 0.39 -10.80
C LEU A 9 -12.67 0.65 -12.19
N ASN A 10 -12.83 -0.37 -13.04
CA ASN A 10 -13.48 -0.18 -14.34
C ASN A 10 -14.94 0.27 -14.20
N VAL A 11 -15.61 -0.13 -13.11
CA VAL A 11 -16.99 0.27 -12.80
C VAL A 11 -17.03 1.68 -12.20
N LEU A 12 -16.02 2.05 -11.40
CA LEU A 12 -15.92 3.35 -10.72
C LEU A 12 -15.20 4.44 -11.54
N LEU A 13 -14.56 4.07 -12.66
CA LEU A 13 -13.82 4.98 -13.54
C LEU A 13 -14.64 6.21 -13.96
N PRO A 14 -15.91 6.09 -14.38
CA PRO A 14 -16.71 7.25 -14.78
C PRO A 14 -16.96 8.23 -13.64
N VAL A 15 -17.18 7.72 -12.42
CA VAL A 15 -17.42 8.54 -11.22
C VAL A 15 -16.15 9.29 -10.82
N LEU A 16 -15.02 8.59 -10.78
CA LEU A 16 -13.71 9.19 -10.47
C LEU A 16 -13.27 10.20 -11.53
N GLN A 17 -13.60 9.99 -12.80
CA GLN A 17 -13.32 10.96 -13.86
C GLN A 17 -14.10 12.26 -13.68
N LEU A 18 -15.37 12.16 -13.25
CA LEU A 18 -16.24 13.30 -13.02
C LEU A 18 -15.83 14.08 -11.76
N GLU A 19 -15.51 13.39 -10.66
CA GLU A 19 -15.11 14.05 -9.42
C GLU A 19 -13.72 14.69 -9.51
N LEU A 20 -12.74 13.99 -10.08
CA LEU A 20 -11.36 14.46 -10.16
C LEU A 20 -11.05 15.24 -11.44
N HIS A 21 -12.03 15.40 -12.34
CA HIS A 21 -11.87 16.02 -13.66
C HIS A 21 -10.66 15.46 -14.44
N ALA A 22 -10.41 14.16 -14.32
CA ALA A 22 -9.17 13.51 -14.72
C ALA A 22 -9.37 12.54 -15.91
N SER A 23 -8.32 12.32 -16.69
CA SER A 23 -8.33 11.32 -17.76
C SER A 23 -8.30 9.89 -17.21
N ILE A 24 -8.79 8.91 -17.97
CA ILE A 24 -8.69 7.47 -17.62
C ILE A 24 -7.24 7.08 -17.32
N THR A 25 -6.30 7.57 -18.13
CA THR A 25 -4.86 7.33 -17.94
C THR A 25 -4.38 7.86 -16.60
N THR A 26 -4.82 9.05 -16.19
CA THR A 26 -4.49 9.63 -14.89
C THR A 26 -5.03 8.78 -13.74
N ILE A 27 -6.25 8.27 -13.86
CA ILE A 27 -6.85 7.40 -12.83
C ILE A 27 -6.08 6.08 -12.72
N GLN A 28 -5.70 5.46 -13.84
CA GLN A 28 -4.87 4.25 -13.81
C GLN A 28 -3.54 4.50 -13.08
N TRP A 29 -2.90 5.64 -13.32
CA TRP A 29 -1.66 6.01 -12.63
C TRP A 29 -1.82 6.11 -11.11
N ILE A 30 -2.98 6.51 -10.58
CA ILE A 30 -3.22 6.55 -9.14
C ILE A 30 -3.05 5.14 -8.51
N ILE A 31 -3.47 4.10 -9.21
CA ILE A 31 -3.37 2.71 -8.73
C ILE A 31 -1.98 2.15 -9.00
N GLU A 32 -1.53 2.29 -10.24
CA GLU A 32 -0.29 1.67 -10.72
C GLU A 32 0.95 2.28 -10.08
N ALA A 33 0.94 3.59 -9.74
CA ALA A 33 2.08 4.23 -9.09
C ALA A 33 2.43 3.56 -7.76
N TYR A 34 1.43 3.21 -6.95
CA TYR A 34 1.68 2.50 -5.70
C TYR A 34 2.33 1.13 -5.94
N ALA A 35 1.74 0.32 -6.83
CA ALA A 35 2.21 -1.03 -7.12
C ALA A 35 3.60 -1.03 -7.75
N LEU A 36 3.85 -0.11 -8.68
CA LEU A 36 5.12 0.08 -9.38
C LEU A 36 6.26 0.37 -8.39
N PHE A 37 6.09 1.37 -7.52
CA PHE A 37 7.13 1.75 -6.57
C PHE A 37 7.30 0.72 -5.46
N LEU A 38 6.21 0.11 -5.00
CA LEU A 38 6.27 -0.99 -4.04
C LEU A 38 7.11 -2.14 -4.61
N ALA A 39 6.79 -2.63 -5.81
CA ALA A 39 7.43 -3.80 -6.40
C ALA A 39 8.89 -3.52 -6.79
N SER A 40 9.15 -2.38 -7.44
CA SER A 40 10.50 -2.02 -7.90
C SER A 40 11.49 -1.76 -6.76
N LEU A 41 11.01 -1.22 -5.63
CA LEU A 41 11.87 -0.86 -4.50
C LEU A 41 11.87 -1.91 -3.38
N MET A 42 11.06 -2.97 -3.45
CA MET A 42 10.94 -3.96 -2.36
C MET A 42 12.28 -4.61 -2.01
N LEU A 43 13.05 -4.99 -3.04
CA LEU A 43 14.38 -5.60 -2.85
C LEU A 43 15.36 -4.59 -2.25
N LEU A 44 15.29 -3.33 -2.68
CA LEU A 44 16.12 -2.25 -2.14
C LEU A 44 15.78 -1.97 -0.68
N GLY A 45 14.50 -1.92 -0.32
CA GLY A 45 14.07 -1.75 1.07
C GLY A 45 14.55 -2.87 1.99
N GLY A 46 14.56 -4.11 1.49
CA GLY A 46 15.15 -5.25 2.20
C GLY A 46 16.65 -5.06 2.44
N SER A 47 17.41 -4.72 1.40
CA SER A 47 18.86 -4.47 1.47
C SER A 47 19.21 -3.31 2.41
N LEU A 48 18.46 -2.21 2.35
CA LEU A 48 18.62 -1.07 3.28
C LEU A 48 18.38 -1.52 4.73
N GLY A 49 17.37 -2.35 4.97
CA GLY A 49 17.09 -2.93 6.29
C GLY A 49 18.23 -3.80 6.81
N ASP A 50 18.89 -4.54 5.93
CA ASP A 50 20.04 -5.38 6.27
C ASP A 50 21.27 -4.56 6.64
N HIS A 51 21.50 -3.43 5.95
CA HIS A 51 22.68 -2.59 6.17
C HIS A 51 22.53 -1.59 7.33
N PHE A 52 21.39 -0.89 7.40
CA PHE A 52 21.16 0.21 8.35
C PHE A 52 20.39 -0.22 9.61
N GLY A 53 19.94 -1.47 9.67
CA GLY A 53 19.20 -2.05 10.78
C GLY A 53 17.70 -2.12 10.52
N ARG A 54 17.17 -3.34 10.55
CA ARG A 54 15.78 -3.67 10.15
C ARG A 54 14.73 -2.87 10.90
N LYS A 55 14.89 -2.65 12.21
CA LYS A 55 13.93 -1.91 13.04
C LYS A 55 13.83 -0.43 12.63
N LYS A 56 14.96 0.21 12.28
CA LYS A 56 14.99 1.62 11.87
C LYS A 56 14.31 1.81 10.51
N ILE A 57 14.66 0.98 9.53
CA ILE A 57 14.08 1.04 8.19
C ILE A 57 12.59 0.69 8.20
N PHE A 58 12.19 -0.30 8.99
CA PHE A 58 10.77 -0.61 9.19
C PHE A 58 10.01 0.59 9.76
N ALA A 59 10.51 1.22 10.83
CA ALA A 59 9.87 2.38 11.43
C ALA A 59 9.79 3.58 10.47
N LEU A 60 10.84 3.82 9.69
CA LEU A 60 10.85 4.86 8.65
C LEU A 60 9.78 4.58 7.57
N GLY A 61 9.70 3.33 7.11
CA GLY A 61 8.69 2.89 6.16
C GLY A 61 7.26 3.09 6.69
N VAL A 62 7.02 2.76 7.97
CA VAL A 62 5.73 2.99 8.64
C VAL A 62 5.38 4.47 8.67
N VAL A 63 6.30 5.33 9.12
CA VAL A 63 6.06 6.78 9.19
C VAL A 63 5.75 7.36 7.81
N LEU A 64 6.56 7.01 6.80
CA LEU A 64 6.37 7.48 5.43
C LEU A 64 5.02 7.00 4.86
N PHE A 65 4.69 5.72 5.05
CA PHE A 65 3.43 5.15 4.59
C PHE A 65 2.24 5.83 5.26
N THR A 66 2.29 6.07 6.57
CA THR A 66 1.21 6.73 7.31
C THR A 66 1.01 8.17 6.84
N ILE A 67 2.09 8.96 6.71
CA ILE A 67 2.01 10.35 6.23
C ILE A 67 1.43 10.38 4.81
N ALA A 68 1.94 9.53 3.91
CA ALA A 68 1.43 9.44 2.55
C ALA A 68 -0.05 9.02 2.51
N SER A 69 -0.47 8.12 3.40
CA SER A 69 -1.88 7.67 3.49
C SER A 69 -2.81 8.78 3.96
N VAL A 70 -2.39 9.58 4.94
CA VAL A 70 -3.14 10.77 5.39
C VAL A 70 -3.20 11.78 4.25
N TYR A 71 -2.09 11.98 3.53
CA TYR A 71 -2.04 12.90 2.41
C TYR A 71 -2.99 12.50 1.27
N CYS A 72 -3.16 11.20 1.00
CA CYS A 72 -4.18 10.73 0.05
C CYS A 72 -5.61 11.16 0.43
N GLY A 73 -5.91 11.28 1.72
CA GLY A 73 -7.25 11.67 2.20
C GLY A 73 -7.56 13.16 2.09
N VAL A 74 -6.53 13.99 1.87
CA VAL A 74 -6.67 15.45 1.70
C VAL A 74 -6.29 15.93 0.29
N ALA A 75 -6.02 15.00 -0.63
CA ALA A 75 -5.61 15.33 -1.98
C ALA A 75 -6.79 15.91 -2.77
N GLU A 76 -6.61 17.11 -3.32
CA GLU A 76 -7.65 17.86 -4.04
C GLU A 76 -7.70 17.54 -5.54
N ASP A 77 -6.62 16.98 -6.10
CA ASP A 77 -6.55 16.58 -7.49
C ASP A 77 -5.80 15.25 -7.70
N ALA A 78 -5.95 14.71 -8.91
CA ALA A 78 -5.37 13.42 -9.26
C ALA A 78 -3.83 13.42 -9.24
N THR A 79 -3.17 14.55 -9.51
CA THR A 79 -1.70 14.63 -9.51
C THR A 79 -1.15 14.52 -8.10
N HIS A 80 -1.74 15.24 -7.14
CA HIS A 80 -1.40 15.12 -5.72
C HIS A 80 -1.64 13.70 -5.22
N LEU A 81 -2.73 13.06 -5.65
CA LEU A 81 -3.01 11.66 -5.29
C LEU A 81 -1.97 10.69 -5.86
N ILE A 82 -1.53 10.87 -7.10
CA ILE A 82 -0.44 10.07 -7.70
C ILE A 82 0.85 10.24 -6.90
N ILE A 83 1.23 11.48 -6.56
CA ILE A 83 2.43 11.76 -5.76
C ILE A 83 2.33 11.06 -4.39
N ALA A 84 1.18 11.17 -3.73
CA ALA A 84 0.92 10.48 -2.47
C ALA A 84 1.10 8.96 -2.61
N ARG A 85 0.60 8.37 -3.70
CA ARG A 85 0.70 6.94 -4.01
C ARG A 85 2.12 6.48 -4.27
N ILE A 86 2.93 7.30 -4.93
CA ILE A 86 4.38 7.04 -5.11
C ILE A 86 5.05 6.93 -3.73
N PHE A 87 4.87 7.93 -2.86
CA PHE A 87 5.45 7.91 -1.50
C PHE A 87 4.91 6.76 -0.65
N GLN A 88 3.63 6.42 -0.79
CA GLN A 88 3.03 5.28 -0.13
C GLN A 88 3.66 3.96 -0.62
N GLY A 89 3.93 3.82 -1.92
CA GLY A 89 4.64 2.67 -2.50
C GLY A 89 6.07 2.54 -1.96
N ILE A 90 6.81 3.67 -1.89
CA ILE A 90 8.14 3.72 -1.27
C ILE A 90 8.09 3.28 0.19
N GLY A 91 7.17 3.85 0.99
CA GLY A 91 6.99 3.46 2.39
C GLY A 91 6.69 1.97 2.54
N GLY A 92 5.79 1.45 1.70
CA GLY A 92 5.45 0.03 1.62
C GLY A 92 6.67 -0.85 1.34
N ALA A 93 7.52 -0.44 0.39
CA ALA A 93 8.73 -1.17 0.04
C ALA A 93 9.75 -1.26 1.19
N LEU A 94 9.77 -0.27 2.09
CA LEU A 94 10.65 -0.27 3.26
C LEU A 94 10.09 -1.12 4.42
N LEU A 95 8.77 -1.16 4.60
CA LEU A 95 8.14 -1.82 5.74
C LEU A 95 7.81 -3.31 5.49
N VAL A 96 7.42 -3.70 4.27
CA VAL A 96 7.06 -5.09 3.93
C VAL A 96 8.21 -6.08 4.19
N PRO A 97 9.41 -5.92 3.60
CA PRO A 97 10.52 -6.85 3.87
C PRO A 97 10.98 -6.79 5.32
N GLY A 98 10.93 -5.61 5.95
CA GLY A 98 11.22 -5.43 7.37
C GLY A 98 10.29 -6.24 8.28
N SER A 99 8.98 -6.24 7.99
CA SER A 99 7.99 -6.94 8.81
C SER A 99 8.19 -8.46 8.78
N LEU A 100 8.38 -9.06 7.60
CA LEU A 100 8.66 -10.48 7.43
C LEU A 100 9.97 -10.89 8.12
N ALA A 101 11.00 -10.05 8.04
CA ALA A 101 12.26 -10.33 8.70
C ALA A 101 12.15 -10.28 10.23
N ILE A 102 11.42 -9.31 10.77
CA ILE A 102 11.14 -9.22 12.22
C ILE A 102 10.38 -10.45 12.68
N ILE A 103 9.38 -10.92 11.92
CA ILE A 103 8.66 -12.17 12.22
C ILE A 103 9.64 -13.35 12.24
N ASN A 104 10.52 -13.48 11.24
CA ASN A 104 11.48 -14.58 11.17
C ASN A 104 12.45 -14.61 12.36
N ILE A 105 12.87 -13.45 12.89
CA ILE A 105 13.77 -13.36 14.05
C ILE A 105 13.02 -13.57 15.36
N SER A 106 11.74 -13.15 15.44
CA SER A 106 10.94 -13.21 16.66
C SER A 106 10.34 -14.59 16.94
N PHE A 107 10.12 -15.41 15.90
CA PHE A 107 9.48 -16.72 16.03
C PHE A 107 10.44 -17.89 15.75
N LYS A 108 10.31 -18.96 16.56
CA LYS A 108 11.03 -20.23 16.37
C LYS A 108 10.67 -20.86 15.01
N PRO A 109 11.57 -21.62 14.35
CA PRO A 109 11.34 -22.17 13.02
C PRO A 109 9.99 -22.89 12.83
N ARG A 110 9.56 -23.67 13.84
CA ARG A 110 8.30 -24.42 13.83
C ARG A 110 7.03 -23.53 13.90
N GLN A 111 7.16 -22.28 14.33
CA GLN A 111 6.07 -21.31 14.49
C GLN A 111 6.04 -20.25 13.38
N ARG A 112 7.13 -20.07 12.61
CA ARG A 112 7.24 -19.07 11.53
C ARG A 112 6.14 -19.21 10.49
N GLY A 113 5.84 -20.43 10.04
CA GLY A 113 4.78 -20.68 9.06
C GLY A 113 3.40 -20.22 9.53
N ARG A 114 3.05 -20.42 10.81
CA ARG A 114 1.79 -19.91 11.37
C ARG A 114 1.80 -18.39 11.47
N ALA A 115 2.91 -17.78 11.89
CA ALA A 115 3.03 -16.33 12.00
C ALA A 115 2.93 -15.63 10.63
N ILE A 116 3.61 -16.15 9.62
CA ILE A 116 3.51 -15.67 8.23
C ILE A 116 2.08 -15.90 7.69
N GLY A 117 1.48 -17.07 7.97
CA GLY A 117 0.10 -17.36 7.60
C GLY A 117 -0.90 -16.37 8.20
N THR A 118 -0.74 -15.99 9.47
CA THR A 118 -1.56 -14.96 10.12
C THR A 118 -1.33 -13.58 9.50
N TRP A 119 -0.08 -13.19 9.24
CA TRP A 119 0.26 -11.93 8.56
C TRP A 119 -0.39 -11.84 7.16
N SER A 120 -0.28 -12.90 6.37
CA SER A 120 -0.93 -12.99 5.05
C SER A 120 -2.45 -13.02 5.15
N GLY A 121 -3.00 -13.70 6.17
CA GLY A 121 -4.43 -13.76 6.43
C GLY A 121 -5.04 -12.40 6.75
N PHE A 122 -4.39 -11.63 7.64
CA PHE A 122 -4.81 -10.25 7.91
C PHE A 122 -4.73 -9.35 6.67
N THR A 123 -3.68 -9.54 5.87
CA THR A 123 -3.55 -8.81 4.59
C THR A 123 -4.71 -9.15 3.65
N ALA A 124 -5.05 -10.43 3.48
CA ALA A 124 -6.15 -10.87 2.64
C ALA A 124 -7.53 -10.38 3.14
N ILE A 125 -7.77 -10.36 4.46
CA ILE A 125 -8.99 -9.82 5.04
C ILE A 125 -9.10 -8.31 4.76
N THR A 126 -8.02 -7.57 5.00
CA THR A 126 -7.97 -6.11 4.77
C THR A 126 -8.20 -5.80 3.28
N THR A 127 -7.63 -6.60 2.41
CA THR A 127 -7.86 -6.57 0.96
C THR A 127 -9.33 -6.80 0.61
N ALA A 128 -9.95 -7.85 1.13
CA ALA A 128 -11.33 -8.20 0.82
C ALA A 128 -12.35 -7.19 1.38
N LEU A 129 -12.07 -6.61 2.55
CA LEU A 129 -12.91 -5.58 3.17
C LEU A 129 -12.76 -4.21 2.51
N GLY A 130 -11.64 -3.97 1.81
CA GLY A 130 -11.33 -2.69 1.18
C GLY A 130 -12.44 -2.18 0.25
N PRO A 131 -12.90 -2.97 -0.74
CA PRO A 131 -14.00 -2.58 -1.63
C PRO A 131 -15.31 -2.35 -0.89
N VAL A 132 -15.67 -3.21 0.07
CA VAL A 132 -16.94 -3.11 0.81
C VAL A 132 -17.02 -1.79 1.59
N LEU A 133 -15.94 -1.41 2.27
CA LEU A 133 -15.86 -0.14 2.98
C LEU A 133 -15.80 1.05 2.03
N GLY A 134 -15.13 0.91 0.88
CA GLY A 134 -15.04 1.95 -0.14
C GLY A 134 -16.38 2.27 -0.77
N VAL A 135 -17.17 1.24 -1.11
CA VAL A 135 -18.53 1.41 -1.64
C VAL A 135 -19.43 2.07 -0.60
N TRP A 136 -19.43 1.60 0.65
CA TRP A 136 -20.24 2.20 1.72
C TRP A 136 -19.90 3.68 2.00
N LEU A 137 -18.64 4.09 1.84
CA LEU A 137 -18.20 5.48 2.01
C LEU A 137 -18.60 6.40 0.86
N VAL A 138 -18.85 5.86 -0.34
CA VAL A 138 -19.29 6.63 -1.51
C VAL A 138 -20.82 6.66 -1.61
N ASP A 139 -21.49 5.62 -1.13
CA ASP A 139 -22.95 5.50 -1.16
C ASP A 139 -23.68 6.33 -0.08
N ASN A 140 -22.95 6.92 0.89
CA ASN A 140 -23.47 7.76 1.99
C ASN A 140 -22.83 9.14 1.99
#